data_AF-A0A3D2EQM9-F1
#
_entry.id   AF-A0A3D2EQM9-F1
#
_cell.length_a   1.000
_cell.length_b   1.000
_cell.length_c   1.000
_cell.angle_alpha   90.00
_cell.angle_beta   90.00
_cell.angle_gamma   90.00
#
_symmetry.space_group_name_H-M   'P 1'
#
loop_
_entity.id
_entity.type
_entity.pdbx_description
1 polymer ?
#
loop_
_entity_poly.entity_id
_entity_poly.type
_entity_poly.pdbx_seq_one_letter_code
_entity_poly.pdbx_strand_id
1 'polypeptide(L)'
;MILTPPRSALRPVRACVALLTGLVLTLLLAPAQALGQSLEEIRAKALYSELRCVACAGQSIAESNAELAQDMRAQVDRLILAGQSDAEIRSWFVERYGDAVLMTPPLNALTLGLWFGPVLI
;
A
#
# COMPACT_ATOMS: atom_id res chain seq x y z
N MET A 1 6.36 -66.96 -0.09
CA MET A 1 7.26 -65.87 -0.51
C MET A 1 6.44 -64.62 -0.69
N ILE A 2 6.69 -63.63 0.19
CA ILE A 2 5.94 -62.39 0.34
C ILE A 2 6.50 -61.37 -0.65
N LEU A 3 5.71 -60.92 -1.63
CA LEU A 3 6.05 -59.77 -2.47
C LEU A 3 5.67 -58.48 -1.74
N THR A 4 6.60 -57.94 -0.95
CA THR A 4 6.49 -56.58 -0.41
C THR A 4 6.87 -55.57 -1.52
N PRO A 5 6.03 -54.55 -1.82
CA PRO A 5 6.35 -53.55 -2.84
C PRO A 5 7.52 -52.66 -2.39
N PRO A 6 8.41 -52.23 -3.32
CA PRO A 6 9.63 -51.49 -3.00
C PRO A 6 9.31 -50.10 -2.45
N ARG A 7 9.88 -49.79 -1.28
CA ARG A 7 9.73 -48.52 -0.52
C ARG A 7 10.11 -47.25 -1.31
N SER A 8 10.81 -47.39 -2.44
CA SER A 8 11.27 -46.28 -3.30
C SER A 8 10.15 -45.59 -4.08
N ALA A 9 9.07 -46.29 -4.43
CA ALA A 9 7.93 -45.74 -5.17
C ALA A 9 7.00 -44.86 -4.31
N LEU A 10 7.07 -44.99 -2.98
CA LEU A 10 6.24 -44.23 -2.04
C LEU A 10 6.79 -42.83 -1.73
N ARG A 11 8.06 -42.54 -2.01
CA ARG A 11 8.70 -41.24 -1.79
C ARG A 11 8.21 -40.13 -2.73
N PRO A 12 8.14 -40.32 -4.07
CA PRO A 12 7.65 -39.27 -4.96
C PRO A 12 6.17 -38.98 -4.75
N VAL A 13 5.36 -40.00 -4.47
CA VAL A 13 3.92 -39.84 -4.22
C VAL A 13 3.64 -39.06 -2.93
N ARG A 14 4.34 -39.38 -1.83
CA ARG A 14 4.22 -38.63 -0.56
C ARG A 14 4.69 -37.18 -0.68
N ALA A 15 5.76 -36.95 -1.44
CA ALA A 15 6.26 -35.61 -1.71
C ALA A 15 5.25 -34.77 -2.52
N CYS A 16 4.67 -35.34 -3.58
CA CYS A 16 3.62 -34.66 -4.35
C CYS A 16 2.37 -34.37 -3.52
N VAL A 17 1.92 -35.31 -2.69
CA VAL A 17 0.75 -35.09 -1.81
C VAL A 17 1.02 -33.97 -0.81
N ALA A 18 2.21 -33.93 -0.20
CA ALA A 18 2.60 -32.86 0.74
C ALA A 18 2.76 -31.49 0.06
N LEU A 19 3.27 -31.45 -1.17
CA LEU A 19 3.37 -30.22 -1.98
C LEU A 19 1.99 -29.70 -2.38
N LEU A 20 1.09 -30.59 -2.78
CA LEU A 20 -0.29 -30.24 -3.15
C LEU A 20 -1.10 -29.75 -1.95
N THR A 21 -0.98 -30.40 -0.78
CA THR A 21 -1.66 -29.93 0.43
C THR A 21 -1.07 -28.62 0.95
N GLY A 22 0.26 -28.43 0.87
CA GLY A 22 0.91 -27.17 1.21
C GLY A 22 0.48 -26.01 0.29
N LEU A 23 0.36 -26.26 -1.01
CA LEU A 23 -0.12 -25.29 -2.00
C LEU A 23 -1.59 -24.92 -1.77
N VAL A 24 -2.45 -25.92 -1.54
CA VAL A 24 -3.87 -25.69 -1.23
C VAL A 24 -4.01 -24.86 0.05
N LEU A 25 -3.27 -25.20 1.11
CA LEU A 25 -3.32 -24.47 2.38
C LEU A 25 -2.88 -22.99 2.21
N THR A 26 -1.85 -22.73 1.39
CA THR A 26 -1.43 -21.35 1.11
C THR A 26 -2.45 -20.56 0.30
N LEU A 27 -3.16 -21.18 -0.66
CA LEU A 27 -4.26 -20.52 -1.36
C LEU A 27 -5.46 -20.24 -0.46
N LEU A 28 -5.80 -21.11 0.50
CA LEU A 28 -6.90 -20.88 1.45
C LEU A 28 -6.61 -19.76 2.45
N LEU A 29 -5.34 -19.49 2.77
CA LEU A 29 -4.93 -18.38 3.62
C LEU A 29 -4.67 -17.08 2.84
N ALA A 30 -4.98 -17.04 1.54
CA ALA A 30 -4.84 -15.82 0.76
C ALA A 30 -5.78 -14.73 1.31
N PRO A 31 -5.27 -13.50 1.48
CA PRO A 31 -6.08 -12.42 2.06
C PRO A 31 -7.24 -12.04 1.14
N ALA A 32 -8.47 -12.32 1.56
CA ALA A 32 -9.72 -11.98 0.85
C ALA A 32 -10.11 -10.49 0.98
N GLN A 33 -9.13 -9.59 0.96
CA GLN A 33 -9.31 -8.17 1.34
C GLN A 33 -10.18 -7.37 0.36
N ALA A 34 -10.30 -7.81 -0.89
CA ALA A 34 -10.94 -7.02 -1.95
C ALA A 34 -12.48 -7.13 -2.02
N LEU A 35 -13.10 -8.12 -1.36
CA LEU A 35 -14.52 -8.46 -1.62
C LEU A 35 -15.55 -7.59 -0.88
N GLY A 36 -15.13 -6.72 0.04
CA GLY A 36 -16.04 -5.94 0.89
C GLY A 36 -15.72 -4.45 1.03
N GLN A 37 -14.71 -3.93 0.33
CA GLN A 37 -14.30 -2.55 0.49
C GLN A 37 -15.17 -1.61 -0.35
N SER A 38 -15.55 -0.46 0.23
CA SER A 38 -16.24 0.59 -0.52
C SER A 38 -15.26 1.34 -1.42
N LEU A 39 -15.77 2.02 -2.45
CA LEU A 39 -14.94 2.83 -3.35
C LEU A 39 -14.25 3.97 -2.58
N GLU A 40 -14.94 4.54 -1.59
CA GLU A 40 -14.41 5.57 -0.70
C GLU A 40 -13.24 5.04 0.13
N GLU A 41 -13.33 3.83 0.67
CA GLU A 41 -12.24 3.21 1.44
C GLU A 41 -11.01 2.95 0.57
N ILE A 42 -11.21 2.51 -0.68
CA ILE A 42 -10.12 2.32 -1.65
C ILE A 42 -9.44 3.66 -1.95
N ARG A 43 -10.23 4.71 -2.20
CA ARG A 43 -9.71 6.07 -2.42
C ARG A 43 -8.96 6.62 -1.21
N ALA A 44 -9.51 6.44 -0.01
CA ALA A 44 -8.88 6.88 1.24
C ALA A 44 -7.50 6.22 1.43
N LYS A 45 -7.42 4.89 1.27
CA LYS A 45 -6.15 4.15 1.38
C LYS A 45 -5.10 4.60 0.37
N ALA A 46 -5.52 4.92 -0.86
CA ALA A 46 -4.62 5.47 -1.87
C ALA A 46 -4.08 6.84 -1.44
N LEU A 47 -4.96 7.76 -1.04
CA LEU A 47 -4.59 9.09 -0.58
C LEU A 47 -3.70 9.07 0.68
N TYR A 48 -3.94 8.15 1.61
CA TYR A 48 -3.09 8.01 2.79
C TYR A 48 -1.64 7.64 2.43
N SER A 49 -1.45 6.86 1.37
CA SER A 49 -0.13 6.42 0.92
C SER A 49 0.60 7.52 0.14
N GLU A 50 -0.15 8.43 -0.48
CA GLU A 50 0.40 9.57 -1.24
C GLU A 50 0.78 10.76 -0.34
N LEU A 51 0.17 10.88 0.83
CA LEU A 51 0.42 11.98 1.77
C LEU A 51 1.48 11.57 2.81
N ARG A 52 2.49 12.41 3.00
CA ARG A 52 3.53 12.30 4.00
C ARG A 52 3.09 12.96 5.31
N CYS A 53 3.38 12.31 6.44
CA CYS A 53 3.22 12.93 7.74
C CYS A 53 4.29 14.02 7.92
N VAL A 54 3.87 15.29 8.01
CA VAL A 54 4.77 16.45 8.10
C VAL A 54 5.57 16.53 9.41
N ALA A 55 5.09 15.87 10.46
CA ALA A 55 5.78 15.76 11.74
C ALA A 55 6.68 14.51 11.86
N CYS A 56 6.72 13.67 10.83
CA CYS A 56 7.38 12.37 10.85
C CYS A 56 8.60 12.34 9.94
N ALA A 57 9.50 11.38 10.17
CA ALA A 57 10.71 11.18 9.37
C ALA A 57 10.40 10.50 8.01
N GLY A 58 9.71 11.21 7.12
CA GLY A 58 9.53 10.78 5.73
C GLY A 58 8.50 9.67 5.47
N GLN A 59 7.71 9.29 6.48
CA GLN A 59 6.70 8.23 6.38
C GLN A 59 5.38 8.74 5.79
N SER A 60 4.64 7.86 5.11
CA SER A 60 3.26 8.15 4.71
C SER A 60 2.35 8.31 5.93
N ILE A 61 1.22 9.01 5.76
CA ILE A 61 0.14 8.95 6.74
C ILE A 61 -0.56 7.60 6.73
N ALA A 62 -0.30 6.69 5.78
CA ALA A 62 -0.79 5.31 5.88
C ALA A 62 0.01 4.50 6.92
N GLU A 63 1.32 4.72 7.00
CA GLU A 63 2.24 3.92 7.82
C GLU A 63 2.50 4.52 9.20
N SER A 64 2.41 5.85 9.32
CA SER A 64 2.77 6.52 10.58
C SER A 64 1.69 6.40 11.65
N ASN A 65 2.12 6.10 12.88
CA ASN A 65 1.28 6.04 14.07
C ASN A 65 1.19 7.37 14.84
N ALA A 66 1.83 8.44 14.35
CA ALA A 66 1.78 9.75 15.01
C ALA A 66 0.34 10.27 15.13
N GLU A 67 0.05 11.01 16.20
CA GLU A 67 -1.26 11.66 16.41
C GLU A 67 -1.65 12.53 15.22
N LEU A 68 -0.70 13.32 14.70
CA LEU A 68 -0.93 14.14 13.51
C LEU A 68 -1.30 13.31 12.28
N ALA A 69 -0.71 12.12 12.09
CA ALA A 69 -1.06 11.26 10.97
C ALA A 69 -2.51 10.73 11.10
N GLN A 70 -2.97 10.47 12.33
CA GLN A 70 -4.37 10.09 12.59
C GLN A 70 -5.33 11.22 12.21
N ASP A 71 -5.01 12.45 12.62
CA ASP A 71 -5.81 13.63 12.27
C ASP A 71 -5.87 13.88 10.77
N MET A 72 -4.73 13.72 10.08
CA MET A 72 -4.65 13.84 8.62
C MET A 72 -5.52 12.77 7.93
N ARG A 73 -5.48 11.51 8.37
CA ARG A 73 -6.35 10.45 7.83
C ARG A 73 -7.84 10.78 8.04
N ALA A 74 -8.20 11.19 9.24
CA ALA A 74 -9.58 11.60 9.55
C ALA A 74 -10.02 12.81 8.70
N GLN A 75 -9.11 13.72 8.36
CA GLN A 75 -9.41 14.84 7.48
C GLN A 75 -9.60 14.40 6.02
N VAL A 76 -8.79 13.47 5.51
CA VAL A 76 -8.99 12.87 4.18
C VAL A 76 -10.38 12.24 4.11
N ASP A 77 -10.77 11.46 5.12
CA ASP A 77 -12.08 10.80 5.17
C ASP A 77 -13.22 11.80 5.12
N ARG A 78 -13.12 12.89 5.91
CA ARG A 78 -14.11 13.97 5.88
C ARG A 78 -14.24 14.61 4.49
N LEU A 79 -13.14 14.82 3.79
CA LEU A 79 -13.16 15.44 2.45
C LEU A 79 -13.74 14.49 1.39
N ILE A 80 -13.44 13.19 1.48
CA ILE A 80 -14.03 12.18 0.60
C ILE A 80 -15.55 12.12 0.82
N LEU A 81 -16.00 12.08 2.07
CA LEU A 81 -17.43 12.10 2.41
C LEU A 81 -18.11 13.41 1.99
N ALA A 82 -17.37 14.53 1.95
CA ALA A 82 -17.84 15.80 1.42
C ALA A 82 -17.89 15.85 -0.12
N GLY A 83 -17.53 14.77 -0.81
CA GLY A 83 -17.59 14.66 -2.26
C GLY A 83 -16.41 15.28 -3.01
N GLN A 84 -15.32 15.62 -2.32
CA GLN A 84 -14.14 16.19 -2.98
C GLN A 84 -13.39 15.17 -3.83
N SER A 85 -12.80 15.65 -4.92
CA SER A 85 -11.91 14.89 -5.78
C SER A 85 -10.52 14.72 -5.15
N ASP A 86 -9.76 13.72 -5.60
CA ASP A 86 -8.41 13.45 -5.09
C ASP A 86 -7.47 14.64 -5.32
N ALA A 87 -7.66 15.40 -6.41
CA ALA A 87 -6.89 16.59 -6.71
C ALA A 87 -7.19 17.74 -5.74
N GLU A 88 -8.47 17.96 -5.39
CA GLU A 88 -8.87 18.96 -4.40
C GLU A 88 -8.37 18.60 -3.00
N ILE A 89 -8.43 17.31 -2.64
CA ILE A 89 -7.89 16.82 -1.36
C ILE A 89 -6.39 17.07 -1.29
N ARG A 90 -5.61 16.68 -2.31
CA ARG A 90 -4.17 16.97 -2.37
C ARG A 90 -3.90 18.47 -2.26
N SER A 91 -4.66 19.28 -2.98
CA SER A 91 -4.52 20.74 -2.95
C SER A 91 -4.82 21.32 -1.56
N TRP A 92 -5.82 20.80 -0.85
CA TRP A 92 -6.17 21.20 0.51
C TRP A 92 -5.01 20.98 1.49
N PHE A 93 -4.31 19.86 1.36
CA PHE A 93 -3.14 19.55 2.18
C PHE A 93 -1.92 20.40 1.77
N VAL A 94 -1.68 20.59 0.47
CA VAL A 94 -0.57 21.43 -0.03
C VAL A 94 -0.75 22.88 0.41
N GLU A 95 -1.96 23.41 0.40
CA GLU A 95 -2.24 24.79 0.85
C GLU A 95 -1.84 25.01 2.33
N ARG A 96 -1.94 23.97 3.17
CA ARG A 96 -1.67 24.04 4.61
C ARG A 96 -0.26 23.62 5.00
N TYR A 97 0.31 22.66 4.29
CA TYR A 97 1.56 22.00 4.66
C TYR A 97 2.66 22.13 3.59
N GLY A 98 2.35 22.72 2.43
CA GLY A 98 3.25 22.88 1.30
C GLY A 98 3.42 21.62 0.44
N ASP A 99 4.19 21.72 -0.64
CA ASP A 99 4.43 20.62 -1.60
C ASP A 99 5.08 19.37 -0.96
N ALA A 100 5.81 19.56 0.15
CA ALA A 100 6.50 18.48 0.85
C ALA A 100 5.56 17.50 1.57
N VAL A 101 4.27 17.83 1.70
CA VAL A 101 3.25 16.91 2.21
C VAL A 101 2.94 15.79 1.21
N LEU A 102 3.26 15.96 -0.07
CA LEU A 102 3.09 14.92 -1.07
C LEU A 102 4.35 14.04 -1.08
N MET A 103 4.16 12.73 -1.12
CA MET A 103 5.27 11.77 -1.29
C MET A 103 6.00 11.98 -2.61
N THR A 104 5.30 12.47 -3.62
CA THR A 104 5.87 12.89 -4.90
C THR A 104 5.60 14.38 -5.10
N PRO A 105 6.63 15.24 -5.04
CA PRO A 105 6.44 16.67 -5.25
C PRO A 105 5.99 16.93 -6.69
N PRO A 106 5.03 17.84 -6.93
CA PRO A 106 4.56 18.15 -8.27
C PRO A 106 5.67 18.79 -9.10
N LEU A 107 5.60 18.63 -10.42
CA LEU A 107 6.45 19.35 -11.36
C LEU A 107 5.97 20.80 -11.47
N ASN A 108 6.72 21.73 -10.89
CA ASN A 108 6.46 23.15 -10.95
C ASN A 108 7.78 23.93 -11.03
N ALA A 109 7.72 25.25 -11.25
CA ALA A 109 8.91 26.08 -11.43
C ALA A 109 9.91 25.98 -10.27
N LEU A 110 9.44 25.76 -9.04
CA LEU A 110 10.29 25.62 -7.86
C LEU A 110 10.97 24.25 -7.81
N THR A 111 10.27 23.19 -8.21
CA THR A 111 10.81 21.83 -8.19
C THR A 111 11.62 21.48 -9.43
N LEU A 112 11.53 22.25 -10.53
CA LEU A 112 12.30 22.00 -11.76
C LEU A 112 13.79 21.78 -11.49
N GLY A 113 14.41 22.59 -10.62
CA GLY A 113 15.82 22.44 -10.26
C GLY A 113 16.13 21.11 -9.56
N LEU A 114 15.20 20.55 -8.78
CA LEU A 114 15.34 19.24 -8.16
C LEU A 114 15.29 18.11 -9.19
N TRP A 115 14.37 18.19 -10.15
CA TRP A 115 14.16 17.16 -11.17
C TRP A 115 15.24 17.16 -12.26
N PHE A 116 15.72 18.36 -12.65
CA PHE A 116 16.72 18.54 -13.71
C PHE A 116 18.12 18.89 -13.22
N GLY A 117 18.33 19.02 -11.91
CA GLY A 117 19.63 19.28 -11.30
C GLY A 117 20.75 18.35 -11.77
N PRO A 118 20.53 17.03 -11.92
CA PRO A 118 21.54 16.11 -12.42
C PRO A 118 22.04 16.37 -13.85
N VAL A 119 21.28 17.13 -14.66
CA VAL A 119 21.68 17.46 -16.05
C VAL A 119 22.75 18.56 -16.07
N LEU A 120 22.92 19.30 -14.98
CA LEU A 120 23.80 20.45 -14.89
C LEU A 120 25.20 20.14 -14.32
N ILE A 121 25.45 18.90 -13.88
CA ILE A 121 26.73 18.41 -13.36
C ILE A 121 27.34 17.34 -14.26
#